data_AF-A0AAQ0RAJ4-F1
#
_entry.id   AF-A0AAQ0RAJ4-F1
#
_cell.length_a   1.000
_cell.length_b   1.000
_cell.length_c   1.000
_cell.angle_alpha   90.00
_cell.angle_beta   90.00
_cell.angle_gamma   90.00
#
_symmetry.space_group_name_H-M   'P 1'
#
loop_
_entity.id
_entity.type
_entity.pdbx_description
1 polymer ?
#
loop_
_entity_poly.entity_id
_entity_poly.type
_entity_poly.pdbx_seq_one_letter_code
_entity_poly.pdbx_strand_id
1 'polypeptide(L)'
;MRHPAQWVFARAAHRRGVHTGVDVPTSAQDVLDRLSTLRISTWSYGFDHKSVRHLGPMAQDFAAIFGLGSNTRRISAVDANGVCMASIQALNRKISALETEISALEKAVNRLRRETVDTSATRNALEVNNNHASTPLDEFGGSTGL
;
A
#
# COMPACT_ATOMS: atom_id res chain seq x y z
N MET A 1 30.10 -37.61 -9.79
CA MET A 1 30.78 -37.99 -8.52
C MET A 1 31.10 -36.71 -7.76
N ARG A 2 30.35 -36.37 -6.70
CA ARG A 2 30.52 -35.11 -5.92
C ARG A 2 31.29 -35.44 -4.64
N HIS A 3 32.37 -34.70 -4.39
CA HIS A 3 33.36 -34.99 -3.36
C HIS A 3 32.82 -34.75 -1.93
N PRO A 4 32.91 -35.72 -1.00
CA PRO A 4 32.31 -35.67 0.35
C PRO A 4 33.01 -34.73 1.37
N ALA A 5 34.04 -34.00 0.96
CA ALA A 5 34.90 -33.24 1.89
C ALA A 5 34.49 -31.77 2.12
N GLN A 6 33.55 -31.22 1.34
CA GLN A 6 33.15 -29.81 1.48
C GLN A 6 32.21 -29.54 2.66
N TRP A 7 31.61 -30.58 3.26
CA TRP A 7 30.72 -30.43 4.41
C TRP A 7 31.45 -30.29 5.76
N VAL A 8 32.68 -30.81 5.88
CA VAL A 8 33.39 -30.84 7.16
C VAL A 8 33.89 -29.45 7.57
N PHE A 9 34.27 -28.60 6.62
CA PHE A 9 34.64 -27.20 6.91
C PHE A 9 33.44 -26.28 7.16
N ALA A 10 32.24 -26.65 6.71
CA ALA A 10 31.03 -25.84 6.92
C ALA A 10 30.57 -25.83 8.38
N ARG A 11 30.92 -26.85 9.16
CA ARG A 11 30.47 -27.00 10.56
C ARG A 11 31.34 -26.22 11.57
N ALA A 12 32.59 -25.91 11.24
CA ALA A 12 33.48 -25.09 12.07
C ALA A 12 33.32 -23.58 11.83
N ALA A 13 32.71 -23.18 10.70
CA ALA A 13 32.51 -21.79 10.30
C ALA A 13 31.06 -21.30 10.43
N HIS A 14 30.23 -21.97 11.26
CA HIS A 14 28.93 -21.44 11.63
C HIS A 14 29.12 -20.14 12.44
N ARG A 15 29.24 -19.01 11.73
CA ARG A 15 29.08 -17.70 12.35
C ARG A 15 27.67 -17.67 12.92
N ARG A 16 27.58 -17.65 14.25
CA ARG A 16 26.31 -17.44 14.95
C ARG A 16 25.68 -16.15 14.44
N GLY A 17 24.40 -16.23 14.08
CA GLY A 17 23.61 -15.05 13.71
C GLY A 17 23.53 -14.07 14.88
N VAL A 18 23.05 -12.86 14.61
CA VAL A 18 22.82 -11.89 15.68
C VAL A 18 21.77 -12.44 16.66
N HIS A 19 22.07 -12.37 17.95
CA HIS A 19 21.16 -12.81 19.01
C HIS A 19 20.37 -11.60 19.53
N THR A 20 19.26 -11.26 18.88
CA THR A 20 18.38 -10.16 19.30
C THR A 20 17.09 -10.65 19.98
N GLY A 21 16.81 -11.96 19.97
CA GLY A 21 15.55 -12.51 20.49
C GLY A 21 14.33 -12.18 19.62
N VAL A 22 14.55 -11.66 18.42
CA VAL A 22 13.52 -11.26 17.46
C VAL A 22 13.47 -12.26 16.31
N ASP A 23 12.26 -12.67 15.95
CA ASP A 23 12.04 -13.57 14.83
C ASP A 23 12.34 -12.89 13.49
N VAL A 24 12.95 -13.66 12.59
CA VAL A 24 13.21 -13.23 11.21
C VAL A 24 11.90 -13.03 10.45
N PRO A 25 11.84 -12.03 9.56
CA PRO A 25 10.62 -11.75 8.82
C PRO A 25 10.23 -12.92 7.92
N THR A 26 8.93 -13.25 7.90
CA THR A 26 8.41 -14.46 7.22
C THR A 26 7.73 -14.18 5.89
N SER A 27 7.42 -12.91 5.61
CA SER A 27 6.80 -12.49 4.36
C SER A 27 7.29 -11.11 3.93
N ALA A 28 7.14 -10.80 2.64
CA ALA A 28 7.49 -9.48 2.14
C ALA A 28 6.61 -8.35 2.74
N GLN A 29 5.37 -8.64 3.13
CA GLN A 29 4.53 -7.66 3.84
C GLN A 29 5.07 -7.38 5.25
N ASP A 30 5.43 -8.42 5.99
CA ASP A 30 6.08 -8.31 7.31
C ASP A 30 7.40 -7.53 7.22
N VAL A 31 8.21 -7.76 6.16
CA VAL A 31 9.40 -6.93 5.90
C VAL A 31 9.04 -5.45 5.72
N LEU A 32 8.03 -5.13 4.90
CA LEU A 32 7.62 -3.75 4.65
C LEU A 32 7.08 -3.08 5.92
N ASP A 33 6.27 -3.79 6.70
CA ASP A 33 5.69 -3.28 7.93
C ASP A 33 6.79 -2.96 8.95
N ARG A 34 7.74 -3.87 9.13
CA ARG A 34 8.94 -3.64 9.96
C ARG A 34 9.79 -2.49 9.45
N LEU A 35 10.08 -2.45 8.15
CA LEU A 35 10.87 -1.39 7.53
C LEU A 35 10.22 -0.01 7.72
N SER A 36 8.90 0.07 7.69
CA SER A 36 8.17 1.33 7.87
C SER A 36 8.38 1.96 9.26
N THR A 37 8.73 1.15 10.25
CA THR A 37 9.04 1.61 11.62
C THR A 37 10.52 1.94 11.82
N LEU A 38 11.38 1.52 10.89
CA LEU A 38 12.83 1.68 11.01
C LEU A 38 13.25 3.13 10.79
N ARG A 39 13.93 3.71 11.77
CA ARG A 39 14.44 5.07 11.68
C ARG A 39 15.57 5.16 10.66
N ILE A 40 15.44 6.11 9.72
CA ILE A 40 16.50 6.50 8.80
C ILE A 40 17.13 7.80 9.30
N SER A 41 18.46 7.87 9.30
CA SER A 41 19.19 9.06 9.73
C SER A 41 20.50 9.22 8.95
N THR A 42 21.06 10.43 9.02
CA THR A 42 22.39 10.69 8.46
C THR A 42 23.43 10.64 9.57
N TRP A 43 24.39 9.72 9.48
CA TRP A 43 25.40 9.47 10.52
C TRP A 43 26.81 9.33 9.91
N SER A 44 27.83 9.24 10.76
CA SER A 44 29.24 9.01 10.37
C SER A 44 29.86 8.06 11.38
N TYR A 45 30.82 7.23 10.96
CA TYR A 45 31.62 6.48 11.91
C TYR A 45 32.62 7.39 12.62
N GLY A 46 33.02 7.02 13.85
CA GLY A 46 34.02 7.80 14.60
C GLY A 46 35.40 7.87 13.93
N PHE A 47 35.69 6.95 13.01
CA PHE A 47 36.93 6.93 12.22
C PHE A 47 36.76 7.53 10.82
N ASP A 48 35.54 7.96 10.44
CA ASP A 48 35.32 8.58 9.15
C ASP A 48 35.92 10.00 9.13
N HIS A 49 36.32 10.43 7.92
CA HIS A 49 36.66 11.82 7.70
C HIS A 49 35.43 12.72 7.92
N LYS A 50 35.62 13.97 8.39
CA LYS A 50 34.51 14.90 8.74
C LYS A 50 33.53 15.19 7.59
N SER A 51 33.95 14.99 6.34
CA SER A 51 33.09 15.18 5.16
C SER A 51 32.26 13.95 4.79
N VAL A 52 32.54 12.78 5.36
CA VAL A 52 31.85 11.54 5.03
C VAL A 52 30.58 11.43 5.86
N ARG A 53 29.45 11.26 5.17
CA ARG A 53 28.13 11.03 5.76
C ARG A 53 27.52 9.78 5.13
N HIS A 54 26.99 8.91 5.97
CA HIS A 54 26.18 7.76 5.56
C HIS A 54 24.71 8.10 5.80
N LEU A 55 23.85 7.63 4.91
CA LEU A 55 22.40 7.72 5.05
C LEU A 55 21.85 6.31 5.19
N GLY A 56 21.12 6.05 6.27
CA GLY A 56 20.49 4.76 6.49
C GLY A 56 20.13 4.51 7.95
N PRO A 57 19.61 3.31 8.23
CA PRO A 57 19.42 2.88 9.61
C PRO A 57 20.75 2.58 10.28
N MET A 58 20.77 2.70 11.61
CA MET A 58 21.87 2.18 12.41
C MET A 58 21.83 0.64 12.38
N ALA A 59 23.00 0.00 12.41
CA ALA A 59 23.08 -1.46 12.34
C ALA A 59 22.42 -2.17 13.54
N GLN A 60 22.44 -1.54 14.71
CA GLN A 60 21.79 -2.03 15.92
C GLN A 60 20.28 -2.07 15.75
N ASP A 61 19.68 -0.99 15.22
CA ASP A 61 18.24 -0.89 14.98
C ASP A 61 17.81 -1.89 13.91
N PHE A 62 18.60 -2.02 12.84
CA PHE A 62 18.35 -3.00 11.79
C PHE A 62 18.33 -4.44 12.34
N ALA A 63 19.33 -4.80 13.16
CA ALA A 63 19.38 -6.11 13.79
C ALA A 63 18.23 -6.33 14.78
N ALA A 64 17.85 -5.29 15.53
CA ALA A 64 16.73 -5.36 16.47
C ALA A 64 15.39 -5.56 15.76
N ILE A 65 15.19 -4.96 14.59
CA ILE A 65 13.93 -5.07 13.84
C ILE A 65 13.84 -6.37 13.03
N PHE A 66 14.93 -6.77 12.38
CA PHE A 66 14.91 -7.89 11.42
C PHE A 66 15.52 -9.19 11.92
N GLY A 67 16.32 -9.17 13.00
CA GLY A 67 17.07 -10.35 13.45
C GLY A 67 18.10 -10.86 12.44
N LEU A 68 18.45 -10.07 11.43
CA LEU A 68 19.36 -10.45 10.35
C LEU A 68 20.81 -10.01 10.62
N GLY A 69 21.73 -10.72 9.99
CA GLY A 69 23.17 -10.43 10.05
C GLY A 69 23.94 -11.28 11.05
N SER A 70 25.27 -11.06 11.09
CA SER A 70 26.20 -11.80 11.95
C SER A 70 26.67 -11.02 13.18
N ASN A 71 26.38 -9.72 13.24
CA ASN A 71 26.62 -8.85 14.39
C ASN A 71 25.83 -7.53 14.24
N THR A 72 25.79 -6.74 15.31
CA THR A 72 25.08 -5.44 15.38
C THR A 72 25.93 -4.24 14.93
N ARG A 73 27.13 -4.45 14.39
CA ARG A 73 28.05 -3.36 14.00
C ARG A 73 27.97 -2.99 12.54
N ARG A 74 27.44 -3.87 11.69
CA ARG A 74 27.34 -3.67 10.24
C ARG A 74 26.07 -4.32 9.72
N ILE A 75 25.46 -3.66 8.75
CA ILE A 75 24.40 -4.25 7.93
C ILE A 75 25.10 -4.90 6.73
N SER A 76 24.84 -6.18 6.46
CA SER A 76 25.39 -6.81 5.27
C SER A 76 24.66 -6.28 4.04
N ALA A 77 25.38 -6.08 2.93
CA ALA A 77 24.77 -5.63 1.68
C ALA A 77 23.69 -6.62 1.18
N VAL A 78 23.88 -7.92 1.45
CA VAL A 78 22.91 -8.97 1.10
C VAL A 78 21.61 -8.77 1.87
N ASP A 79 21.68 -8.56 3.18
CA ASP A 79 20.49 -8.38 4.02
C ASP A 79 19.77 -7.06 3.68
N ALA A 80 20.53 -5.97 3.50
CA ALA A 80 19.98 -4.67 3.10
C ALA A 80 19.25 -4.75 1.75
N ASN A 81 19.88 -5.38 0.75
CA ASN A 81 19.28 -5.55 -0.57
C ASN A 81 18.05 -6.47 -0.51
N GLY A 82 18.12 -7.55 0.27
CA GLY A 82 16.99 -8.47 0.48
C GLY A 82 15.78 -7.76 1.08
N VAL A 83 15.98 -6.99 2.15
CA VAL A 83 14.93 -6.17 2.77
C VAL A 83 14.35 -5.17 1.77
N CYS A 84 15.21 -4.50 0.98
CA CYS A 84 14.78 -3.54 -0.04
C CYS A 84 13.90 -4.22 -1.11
N MET A 85 14.37 -5.33 -1.70
CA MET A 85 13.63 -6.06 -2.74
C MET A 85 12.29 -6.58 -2.23
N ALA A 86 12.25 -7.17 -1.04
CA ALA A 86 11.00 -7.66 -0.43
C ALA A 86 10.02 -6.51 -0.17
N SER A 87 10.51 -5.36 0.31
CA SER A 87 9.70 -4.16 0.54
C SER A 87 9.12 -3.60 -0.75
N ILE A 88 9.91 -3.56 -1.83
CA ILE A 88 9.44 -3.13 -3.16
C ILE A 88 8.33 -4.06 -3.67
N GLN A 89 8.49 -5.38 -3.53
CA GLN A 89 7.45 -6.33 -3.93
C GLN A 89 6.14 -6.14 -3.14
N ALA A 90 6.24 -5.92 -1.82
CA ALA A 90 5.06 -5.66 -0.98
C ALA A 90 4.40 -4.33 -1.33
N LEU A 91 5.19 -3.28 -1.54
CA LEU A 91 4.69 -1.98 -1.96
C LEU A 91 3.98 -2.06 -3.31
N ASN A 92 4.55 -2.78 -4.28
CA ASN A 92 3.91 -3.00 -5.58
C ASN A 92 2.55 -3.68 -5.44
N ARG A 93 2.44 -4.74 -4.59
CA ARG A 93 1.15 -5.38 -4.31
C ARG A 93 0.14 -4.42 -3.69
N LYS A 94 0.58 -3.56 -2.75
CA LYS A 94 -0.29 -2.54 -2.13
C LYS A 94 -0.77 -1.52 -3.15
N ILE A 95 0.10 -1.06 -4.05
CA ILE A 95 -0.26 -0.14 -5.14
C ILE A 95 -1.30 -0.77 -6.06
N SER A 96 -1.06 -2.00 -6.55
CA SER A 96 -2.02 -2.68 -7.44
C SER A 96 -3.38 -2.92 -6.79
N ALA A 97 -3.41 -3.22 -5.48
CA ALA A 97 -4.66 -3.35 -4.72
C ALA A 97 -5.42 -2.02 -4.65
N LEU A 98 -4.71 -0.92 -4.34
CA LEU A 98 -5.30 0.41 -4.28
C LEU A 98 -5.79 0.89 -5.64
N GLU A 99 -5.04 0.64 -6.73
CA GLU A 99 -5.48 0.96 -8.09
C GLU A 99 -6.76 0.21 -8.47
N THR A 100 -6.88 -1.06 -8.07
CA THR A 100 -8.09 -1.87 -8.28
C THR A 100 -9.28 -1.30 -7.51
N GLU A 101 -9.06 -0.91 -6.25
CA GLU A 101 -10.09 -0.32 -5.40
C GLU A 101 -10.57 1.03 -5.95
N ILE A 102 -9.64 1.91 -6.35
CA ILE A 102 -9.95 3.19 -6.98
C ILE A 102 -10.81 2.97 -8.23
N SER A 103 -10.42 2.05 -9.11
CA SER A 103 -11.20 1.74 -10.32
C SER A 103 -12.61 1.23 -10.01
N ALA A 104 -12.76 0.42 -8.96
CA ALA A 104 -14.06 -0.08 -8.52
C ALA A 104 -14.94 1.05 -7.95
N LEU A 105 -14.36 1.93 -7.13
CA LEU A 105 -15.04 3.09 -6.56
C LEU A 105 -15.47 4.08 -7.66
N GLU A 106 -14.61 4.36 -8.63
CA GLU A 106 -14.96 5.22 -9.78
C GLU A 106 -16.15 4.67 -10.57
N LYS A 107 -16.20 3.35 -10.80
CA LYS A 107 -17.36 2.69 -11.45
C LYS A 107 -18.61 2.82 -10.60
N ALA A 108 -18.52 2.62 -9.29
CA ALA A 108 -19.66 2.75 -8.39
C ALA A 108 -20.20 4.20 -8.36
N VAL A 109 -19.31 5.19 -8.26
CA VAL A 109 -19.67 6.62 -8.31
C VAL A 109 -20.34 6.96 -9.63
N ASN A 110 -19.80 6.49 -10.75
CA ASN A 110 -20.39 6.76 -12.07
C ASN A 110 -21.76 6.09 -12.24
N ARG A 111 -21.97 4.90 -11.69
CA ARG A 111 -23.27 4.24 -11.68
C ARG A 111 -24.28 5.03 -10.85
N LEU A 112 -23.94 5.37 -9.61
CA LEU A 112 -24.81 6.15 -8.73
C LEU A 112 -25.18 7.51 -9.34
N ARG A 113 -24.21 8.19 -9.98
CA ARG A 113 -24.48 9.45 -10.69
C ARG A 113 -25.51 9.26 -11.81
N ARG A 114 -25.43 8.19 -12.61
CA ARG A 114 -26.44 7.90 -13.64
C ARG A 114 -27.81 7.63 -13.02
N GLU A 115 -27.88 6.78 -12.00
CA GLU A 115 -29.13 6.48 -11.29
C GLU A 115 -29.79 7.75 -10.73
N THR A 116 -29.01 8.68 -10.16
CA THR A 116 -29.55 9.96 -9.68
C THR A 116 -30.09 10.85 -10.81
N VAL A 117 -29.40 10.89 -11.96
CA VAL A 117 -29.85 11.65 -13.13
C VAL A 117 -31.14 11.03 -13.69
N ASP A 118 -31.19 9.72 -13.86
CA ASP A 118 -32.37 9.01 -14.38
C ASP A 118 -33.58 9.17 -13.45
N THR A 119 -33.37 9.10 -12.13
CA THR A 119 -34.42 9.34 -11.12
C THR A 119 -34.93 10.79 -11.17
N SER A 120 -34.03 11.76 -11.34
CA SER A 120 -34.44 13.16 -11.49
C SER A 120 -35.22 13.41 -12.78
N ALA A 121 -34.84 12.76 -13.89
CA ALA A 121 -35.53 12.87 -15.16
C ALA A 121 -36.93 12.24 -15.12
N THR A 122 -37.05 11.04 -14.55
CA THR A 122 -38.35 10.37 -14.35
C THR A 122 -39.25 11.17 -13.41
N ARG A 123 -38.70 11.72 -12.31
CA ARG A 123 -39.45 12.62 -11.43
C ARG A 123 -39.99 13.86 -12.16
N ASN A 124 -39.14 14.56 -12.92
CA ASN A 124 -39.56 15.74 -13.67
C ASN A 124 -40.65 15.41 -14.70
N ALA A 125 -40.54 14.27 -15.39
CA ALA A 125 -41.56 13.83 -16.34
C ALA A 125 -42.92 13.56 -15.66
N LEU A 126 -42.91 12.96 -14.47
CA LEU A 126 -44.13 12.74 -13.68
C LEU A 126 -44.75 14.05 -13.20
N GLU A 127 -43.93 15.02 -12.75
CA GLU A 127 -44.41 16.34 -12.32
C GLU A 127 -45.06 17.10 -13.49
N VAL A 128 -44.46 17.08 -14.68
CA VAL A 128 -45.05 17.70 -15.89
C VAL A 128 -46.39 17.06 -16.26
N ASN A 129 -46.48 15.72 -16.25
CA ASN A 129 -47.72 15.01 -16.58
C ASN A 129 -48.85 15.33 -15.57
N ASN A 130 -48.51 15.41 -14.27
CA ASN A 130 -49.48 15.72 -13.23
C ASN A 130 -50.03 17.16 -13.33
N ASN A 131 -49.18 18.11 -13.73
CA ASN A 131 -49.59 19.49 -13.94
C ASN A 131 -50.54 19.62 -15.15
N HIS A 132 -50.31 18.89 -16.24
CA HIS A 132 -51.25 18.85 -17.37
C HIS A 132 -52.62 18.30 -16.97
N ALA A 133 -52.66 17.22 -16.18
CA ALA A 133 -53.90 16.62 -15.71
C ALA A 133 -54.69 17.50 -14.71
N SER A 134 -54.02 18.47 -14.06
CA SER A 134 -54.63 19.36 -13.06
C SER A 134 -55.06 20.72 -13.63
N THR A 135 -54.90 20.96 -14.93
CA THR A 135 -55.39 22.18 -15.59
C THR A 135 -56.93 22.22 -15.45
N PRO A 136 -57.53 23.24 -14.80
CA PRO A 136 -58.98 23.29 -14.57
C PRO A 136 -59.78 23.22 -15.88
N LEU A 137 -60.92 22.51 -15.88
CA LEU A 137 -61.87 22.44 -17.01
C LEU A 137 -62.63 23.77 -17.24
N ASP A 138 -62.03 24.91 -16.92
CA ASP A 138 -62.64 26.23 -17.01
C ASP A 138 -62.54 26.77 -18.45
N GLU A 139 -63.20 26.12 -19.41
CA GLU A 139 -63.43 26.77 -20.72
C GLU A 139 -64.63 26.25 -21.54
N PHE A 140 -65.40 25.28 -21.04
CA PHE A 140 -66.65 24.84 -21.70
C PHE A 140 -67.89 25.46 -21.06
N GLY A 141 -68.07 26.78 -21.23
CA GLY A 141 -69.29 27.45 -20.80
C GLY A 141 -69.36 28.91 -21.22
N GLY A 142 -69.67 29.18 -22.48
CA GLY A 142 -69.87 30.57 -22.91
C GLY A 142 -70.11 30.83 -24.39
N SER A 143 -70.83 29.97 -25.11
CA SER A 143 -71.46 30.38 -26.38
C SER A 143 -72.91 29.92 -26.37
N THR A 144 -73.83 30.87 -26.22
CA THR A 144 -75.10 30.95 -26.94
C THR A 144 -75.80 32.26 -26.58
N GLY A 145 -76.08 33.10 -27.58
CA GLY A 145 -77.12 34.13 -27.47
C GLY A 145 -76.77 35.51 -28.05
N LEU A 146 -77.15 35.69 -29.32
CA LEU A 146 -77.63 36.90 -30.03
C LEU A 146 -76.81 38.20 -29.96
#